data_AF-A0A318EN26-F1
#
_entry.id   AF-A0A318EN26-F1
#
_cell.length_a   1.000
_cell.length_b   1.000
_cell.length_c   1.000
_cell.angle_alpha   90.00
_cell.angle_beta   90.00
_cell.angle_gamma   90.00
#
_symmetry.space_group_name_H-M   'P 1'
#
loop_
_entity.id
_entity.type
_entity.pdbx_description
1 polymer ?
#
loop_
_entity_poly.entity_id
_entity_poly.type
_entity_poly.pdbx_seq_one_letter_code
_entity_poly.pdbx_strand_id
1 'polypeptide(L)'
;MRKQANEFKIGEYAVNFLNQKFQINLPEEEAGNIAFHFVNAQTNEKDMYQTMMIANIMKDILNIVKLHFKIILDKDSLNYIRFITHIQFFSQRLLEDRFIDSKDDFLYNQIKLKYSKELECSQRINNYIQSTFGKELSKDEIVYLVLHINRVTERVKS
;
A
#
# COMPACT_ATOMS: atom_id res chain seq x y z
N MET A 1 14.68 -14.25 -2.83
CA MET A 1 14.71 -15.65 -2.31
C MET A 1 15.80 -15.88 -1.25
N ARG A 2 16.11 -14.93 -0.34
CA ARG A 2 17.21 -15.09 0.65
C ARG A 2 16.77 -15.13 2.12
N LYS A 3 15.49 -14.94 2.42
CA LYS A 3 15.00 -14.85 3.81
C LYS A 3 14.94 -16.25 4.44
N GLN A 4 14.06 -17.12 3.91
CA GLN A 4 13.68 -18.46 4.42
C GLN A 4 14.82 -19.39 4.89
N ALA A 5 16.01 -19.35 4.26
CA ALA A 5 17.10 -20.25 4.61
C ALA A 5 17.72 -19.95 5.99
N ASN A 6 17.60 -18.71 6.49
CA ASN A 6 18.10 -18.35 7.81
C ASN A 6 17.12 -18.76 8.91
N GLU A 7 15.81 -18.61 8.70
CA GLU A 7 14.82 -18.98 9.71
C GLU A 7 14.70 -20.50 9.88
N PHE A 8 14.91 -21.29 8.82
CA PHE A 8 14.97 -22.75 8.95
C PHE A 8 16.12 -23.21 9.86
N LYS A 9 17.31 -22.62 9.72
CA LYS A 9 18.46 -22.90 10.60
C LYS A 9 18.19 -22.53 12.06
N ILE A 10 17.41 -21.48 12.29
CA ILE A 10 16.95 -21.10 13.64
C ILE A 10 15.97 -22.16 14.17
N GLY A 11 15.09 -22.68 13.31
CA GLY A 11 14.22 -23.82 13.62
C GLY A 11 15.00 -25.08 14.00
N GLU A 12 16.01 -25.46 13.22
CA GLU A 12 16.89 -26.61 13.51
C GLU A 12 17.61 -26.44 14.85
N TYR A 13 18.15 -25.24 15.09
CA TYR A 13 18.77 -24.91 16.37
C TYR A 13 17.77 -25.04 17.53
N ALA A 14 16.55 -24.55 17.37
CA ALA A 14 15.51 -24.63 18.38
C ALA A 14 15.10 -26.07 18.69
N VAL A 15 14.91 -26.92 17.67
CA VAL A 15 14.62 -28.36 17.85
C VAL A 15 15.74 -29.03 18.65
N ASN A 16 16.99 -28.81 18.25
CA ASN A 16 18.16 -29.38 18.94
C ASN A 16 18.24 -28.90 20.40
N PHE A 17 18.04 -27.61 20.65
CA PHE A 17 18.02 -27.03 21.99
C PHE A 17 16.91 -27.62 22.87
N LEU A 18 15.69 -27.77 22.32
CA LEU A 18 14.55 -28.31 23.05
C LEU A 18 14.75 -29.79 23.39
N ASN A 19 15.24 -30.59 22.44
CA ASN A 19 15.58 -31.99 22.67
C ASN A 19 16.63 -32.16 23.78
N GLN A 20 17.69 -31.32 23.77
CA GLN A 20 18.72 -31.34 24.80
C GLN A 20 18.21 -30.87 26.17
N LYS A 21 17.43 -29.79 26.22
CA LYS A 21 16.98 -29.16 27.47
C LYS A 21 15.89 -29.96 28.18
N PHE A 22 14.95 -30.52 27.42
CA PHE A 22 13.79 -31.21 27.97
C PHE A 22 13.87 -32.73 27.85
N GLN A 23 14.95 -33.27 27.29
CA GLN A 23 15.14 -34.71 27.06
C GLN A 23 13.98 -35.34 26.27
N ILE A 24 13.50 -34.61 25.26
CA ILE A 24 12.47 -35.06 24.31
C ILE A 24 13.10 -35.37 22.95
N ASN A 25 12.34 -35.98 22.06
CA ASN A 25 12.81 -36.33 20.71
C ASN A 25 11.86 -35.80 19.63
N LEU A 26 11.88 -34.47 19.47
CA LEU A 26 11.19 -33.79 18.38
C LEU A 26 11.87 -34.12 17.04
N PRO A 27 11.10 -34.45 15.99
CA PRO A 27 11.64 -34.72 14.67
C PRO A 27 12.12 -33.42 14.00
N GLU A 28 13.05 -33.55 13.06
CA GLU A 28 13.63 -32.42 12.30
C GLU A 28 12.56 -31.67 11.48
N GLU A 29 11.46 -32.34 11.12
CA GLU A 29 10.29 -31.76 10.46
C GLU A 29 9.66 -30.60 11.27
N GLU A 30 9.81 -30.59 12.60
CA GLU A 30 9.34 -29.48 13.45
C GLU A 30 10.16 -28.19 13.28
N ALA A 31 11.39 -28.28 12.73
CA ALA A 31 12.18 -27.09 12.43
C ALA A 31 11.45 -26.16 11.45
N GLY A 32 10.70 -26.74 10.49
CA GLY A 32 9.88 -25.99 9.55
C GLY A 32 8.73 -25.25 10.23
N ASN A 33 8.00 -25.92 11.14
CA ASN A 33 6.90 -25.32 11.91
C ASN A 33 7.39 -24.20 12.82
N ILE A 34 8.50 -24.44 13.53
CA ILE A 34 9.11 -23.44 14.42
C ILE A 34 9.58 -22.22 13.60
N ALA A 35 10.28 -22.44 12.49
CA ALA A 35 10.71 -21.36 11.59
C ALA A 35 9.53 -20.54 11.06
N PHE A 36 8.43 -21.20 10.67
CA PHE A 36 7.20 -20.54 10.22
C PHE A 36 6.59 -19.66 11.31
N HIS A 37 6.49 -20.15 12.55
CA HIS A 37 5.99 -19.36 13.67
C HIS A 37 6.92 -18.19 14.02
N PHE A 38 8.24 -18.33 13.87
CA PHE A 38 9.17 -17.21 14.03
C PHE A 38 9.00 -16.15 12.94
N VAL A 39 8.81 -16.55 11.68
CA VAL A 39 8.53 -15.59 10.58
C VAL A 39 7.22 -14.85 10.83
N ASN A 40 6.18 -15.56 11.28
CA ASN A 40 4.90 -14.94 11.60
C ASN A 40 5.01 -14.02 12.83
N ALA A 41 5.77 -14.42 13.85
CA ALA A 41 6.02 -13.61 15.04
C ALA A 41 6.91 -12.38 14.77
N GLN A 42 7.77 -12.43 13.74
CA GLN A 42 8.52 -11.26 13.25
C GLN A 42 7.64 -10.26 12.52
N THR A 43 6.44 -10.65 12.09
CA THR A 43 5.46 -9.70 11.55
C THR A 43 4.80 -9.02 12.75
N ASN A 44 5.36 -7.89 13.17
CA ASN A 44 4.92 -7.19 14.36
C ASN A 44 3.45 -6.73 14.21
N GLU A 45 2.70 -6.63 15.31
CA GLU A 45 1.33 -6.07 15.31
C GLU A 45 1.26 -4.71 14.58
N LYS A 46 2.33 -3.92 14.68
CA LYS A 46 2.51 -2.66 13.96
C LYS A 46 2.50 -2.82 12.44
N ASP A 47 3.14 -3.86 11.90
CA ASP A 47 3.19 -4.13 10.45
C ASP A 47 1.82 -4.59 9.94
N MET A 48 1.11 -5.39 10.76
CA MET A 48 -0.25 -5.80 10.46
C MET A 48 -1.23 -4.62 10.49
N TYR A 49 -1.11 -3.75 11.50
CA TYR A 49 -1.89 -2.52 11.60
C TYR A 49 -1.65 -1.60 10.40
N GLN A 50 -0.39 -1.39 10.02
CA GLN A 50 -0.03 -0.59 8.86
C GLN A 50 -0.59 -1.17 7.56
N THR A 51 -0.54 -2.50 7.40
CA THR A 51 -1.14 -3.19 6.24
C THR A 51 -2.65 -2.96 6.15
N MET A 52 -3.36 -3.07 7.28
CA MET A 52 -4.80 -2.78 7.33
C MET A 52 -5.10 -1.32 7.00
N MET A 53 -4.29 -0.39 7.51
CA MET A 53 -4.43 1.05 7.25
C MET A 53 -4.25 1.36 5.76
N ILE A 54 -3.23 0.78 5.10
CA ILE A 54 -3.02 0.89 3.65
C ILE A 54 -4.23 0.37 2.89
N ALA A 55 -4.76 -0.81 3.24
CA ALA A 55 -5.93 -1.38 2.58
C ALA A 55 -7.17 -0.49 2.71
N ASN A 56 -7.38 0.15 3.87
CA ASN A 56 -8.48 1.09 4.09
C ASN A 56 -8.32 2.35 3.25
N ILE A 57 -7.14 2.96 3.22
CA ILE A 57 -6.85 4.14 2.38
C ILE A 57 -7.12 3.82 0.91
N MET A 58 -6.61 2.68 0.42
CA MET A 58 -6.83 2.24 -0.96
C MET A 58 -8.32 2.11 -1.27
N LYS A 59 -9.09 1.47 -0.37
CA LYS A 59 -10.54 1.28 -0.53
C LYS A 59 -11.27 2.62 -0.58
N ASP A 60 -10.95 3.54 0.32
CA ASP A 60 -11.61 4.84 0.42
C ASP A 60 -11.30 5.70 -0.82
N ILE A 61 -10.05 5.76 -1.25
CA ILE A 61 -9.65 6.46 -2.49
C ILE A 61 -10.38 5.87 -3.70
N LEU A 62 -10.44 4.54 -3.83
CA LEU A 62 -11.17 3.90 -4.92
C LEU A 62 -12.66 4.27 -4.89
N ASN A 63 -13.26 4.35 -3.71
CA ASN A 63 -14.67 4.73 -3.57
C ASN A 63 -14.89 6.22 -3.91
N ILE A 64 -14.01 7.12 -3.49
CA ILE A 64 -14.05 8.53 -3.88
C ILE A 64 -14.04 8.65 -5.41
N VAL A 65 -13.12 7.97 -6.09
CA VAL A 65 -13.02 7.98 -7.56
C VAL A 65 -14.30 7.43 -8.20
N LYS A 66 -14.78 6.26 -7.77
CA LYS A 66 -16.01 5.65 -8.30
C LYS A 66 -17.22 6.57 -8.16
N LEU A 67 -17.42 7.15 -6.98
CA LEU A 67 -18.55 8.04 -6.69
C LEU A 67 -18.45 9.36 -7.44
N HIS A 68 -17.25 9.95 -7.52
CA HIS A 68 -17.03 11.21 -8.21
C HIS A 68 -17.33 11.09 -9.71
N PHE A 69 -16.83 10.05 -10.37
CA PHE A 69 -17.02 9.85 -11.81
C PHE A 69 -18.30 9.09 -12.16
N LYS A 70 -19.00 8.49 -11.17
CA LYS A 70 -20.18 7.63 -11.36
C LYS A 70 -19.88 6.43 -12.26
N ILE A 71 -18.76 5.76 -12.01
CA ILE A 71 -18.26 4.66 -12.84
C ILE A 71 -18.08 3.38 -12.05
N ILE A 72 -18.11 2.26 -12.76
CA ILE A 72 -17.61 0.97 -12.29
C ILE A 72 -16.23 0.78 -12.91
N LEU A 73 -15.23 0.54 -12.07
CA LEU A 73 -13.87 0.26 -12.53
C LEU A 73 -13.75 -1.21 -12.92
N ASP A 74 -13.28 -1.46 -14.15
CA ASP A 74 -12.96 -2.80 -14.63
C ASP A 74 -11.70 -3.33 -13.92
N LYS A 75 -11.91 -4.29 -13.01
CA LYS A 75 -10.86 -4.86 -12.15
C LYS A 75 -9.83 -5.69 -12.91
N ASP A 76 -10.17 -6.18 -14.09
CA ASP A 76 -9.30 -7.01 -14.91
C ASP A 76 -8.47 -6.15 -15.89
N SER A 77 -8.78 -4.87 -16.00
CA SER A 77 -8.05 -3.95 -16.87
C SER A 77 -6.64 -3.64 -16.35
N LEU A 78 -5.67 -3.56 -17.27
CA LEU A 78 -4.31 -3.09 -16.97
C LEU A 78 -4.28 -1.68 -16.37
N ASN A 79 -5.28 -0.84 -16.68
CA ASN A 79 -5.38 0.50 -16.11
C ASN A 79 -5.73 0.43 -14.62
N TYR A 80 -6.68 -0.43 -14.25
CA TYR A 80 -7.04 -0.65 -12.85
C TYR A 80 -5.88 -1.27 -12.05
N ILE A 81 -5.23 -2.31 -12.57
CA ILE A 81 -4.10 -2.96 -11.89
C ILE A 81 -2.97 -1.97 -11.63
N ARG A 82 -2.64 -1.13 -12.61
CA ARG A 82 -1.66 -0.05 -12.42
C ARG A 82 -2.15 0.97 -11.39
N PHE A 83 -3.41 1.38 -11.48
CA PHE A 83 -4.00 2.34 -10.55
C PHE A 83 -3.90 1.86 -9.10
N ILE A 84 -4.35 0.65 -8.78
CA ILE A 84 -4.29 0.12 -7.41
C ILE A 84 -2.85 -0.02 -6.89
N THR A 85 -1.92 -0.43 -7.76
CA THR A 85 -0.49 -0.52 -7.40
C THR A 85 0.07 0.86 -7.04
N HIS A 86 -0.27 1.87 -7.83
CA HIS A 86 0.13 3.25 -7.56
C HIS A 86 -0.51 3.82 -6.28
N ILE A 87 -1.80 3.54 -6.03
CA ILE A 87 -2.46 3.94 -4.79
C ILE A 87 -1.87 3.20 -3.58
N GLN A 88 -1.45 1.95 -3.72
CA GLN A 88 -0.74 1.22 -2.66
C GLN A 88 0.57 1.94 -2.28
N PHE A 89 1.40 2.27 -3.27
CA PHE A 89 2.65 3.01 -3.01
C PHE A 89 2.40 4.42 -2.45
N PHE A 90 1.38 5.11 -2.94
CA PHE A 90 0.95 6.39 -2.39
C PHE A 90 0.54 6.27 -0.91
N SER A 91 -0.28 5.27 -0.58
CA SER A 91 -0.76 5.02 0.79
C SER A 91 0.41 4.68 1.72
N GLN A 92 1.39 3.93 1.23
CA GLN A 92 2.61 3.66 1.97
C GLN A 92 3.40 4.96 2.26
N ARG A 93 3.66 5.79 1.23
CA ARG A 93 4.36 7.08 1.39
C ARG A 93 3.64 8.02 2.36
N LEU A 94 2.31 8.06 2.29
CA LEU A 94 1.46 8.85 3.19
C LEU A 94 1.69 8.47 4.65
N LEU A 95 1.73 7.18 4.96
CA LEU A 95 1.89 6.69 6.33
C LEU A 95 3.32 6.87 6.86
N GLU A 96 4.30 6.88 5.97
CA GLU A 96 5.72 7.04 6.32
C GLU A 96 6.20 8.50 6.32
N ASP A 97 5.32 9.46 6.02
CA ASP A 97 5.67 10.89 5.90
C ASP A 97 6.77 11.18 4.87
N ARG A 98 6.76 10.42 3.77
CA ARG A 98 7.78 10.51 2.70
C ARG A 98 7.32 11.27 1.46
N PHE A 99 6.35 12.17 1.60
CA PHE A 99 5.94 13.01 0.48
C PHE A 99 7.04 14.01 0.13
N ILE A 100 7.28 14.13 -1.17
CA ILE A 100 8.24 15.07 -1.72
C ILE A 100 7.45 16.29 -2.20
N ASP A 101 7.95 17.46 -1.87
CA ASP A 101 7.43 18.73 -2.34
C ASP A 101 8.48 19.39 -3.22
N SER A 102 8.28 19.35 -4.53
CA SER A 102 9.08 20.15 -5.45
C SER A 102 8.65 21.61 -5.33
N LYS A 103 9.62 22.53 -5.42
CA LYS A 103 9.35 23.98 -5.37
C LYS A 103 8.79 24.53 -6.69
N ASP A 104 8.59 23.70 -7.70
CA ASP A 104 8.18 24.12 -9.05
C ASP A 104 6.74 23.71 -9.36
N ASP A 105 5.86 24.71 -9.36
CA ASP A 105 4.43 24.54 -9.63
C ASP A 105 4.07 24.39 -11.12
N PHE A 106 5.06 24.41 -12.04
CA PHE A 106 4.79 24.44 -13.48
C PHE A 106 3.84 23.33 -13.91
N LEU A 107 4.11 22.08 -13.50
CA LEU A 107 3.30 20.93 -13.91
C LEU A 107 1.88 20.99 -13.31
N TYR A 108 1.75 21.40 -12.05
CA TYR A 108 0.44 21.59 -11.41
C TYR A 108 -0.42 22.60 -12.18
N ASN A 109 0.17 23.73 -12.58
CA ASN A 109 -0.52 24.76 -13.35
C ASN A 109 -0.97 24.27 -14.73
N GLN A 110 -0.17 23.45 -15.41
CA GLN A 110 -0.55 22.83 -16.69
C GLN A 110 -1.74 21.88 -16.53
N ILE A 111 -1.73 21.05 -15.49
CA ILE A 111 -2.75 20.03 -15.25
C ILE A 111 -4.09 20.66 -14.89
N LYS A 112 -4.08 21.76 -14.13
CA LYS A 112 -5.29 22.51 -13.74
C LYS A 112 -6.12 22.97 -14.94
N LEU A 113 -5.48 23.27 -16.07
CA LEU A 113 -6.17 23.70 -17.28
C LEU A 113 -6.78 22.53 -18.06
N LYS A 114 -6.12 21.36 -18.04
CA LYS A 114 -6.48 20.21 -18.90
C LYS A 114 -7.35 19.15 -18.23
N TYR A 115 -7.20 18.95 -16.92
CA TYR A 115 -7.78 17.81 -16.18
C TYR A 115 -8.63 18.29 -14.99
N SER A 116 -9.58 19.18 -15.24
CA SER A 116 -10.36 19.84 -14.18
C SER A 116 -11.18 18.86 -13.32
N LYS A 117 -11.80 17.84 -13.93
CA LYS A 117 -12.58 16.81 -13.20
C LYS A 117 -11.68 15.94 -12.32
N GLU A 118 -10.57 15.49 -12.88
CA GLU A 118 -9.60 14.69 -12.15
C GLU A 118 -8.95 15.50 -11.02
N LEU A 119 -8.68 16.79 -11.22
CA LEU A 119 -8.21 17.69 -10.18
C LEU A 119 -9.24 17.84 -9.04
N GLU A 120 -10.53 18.00 -9.37
CA GLU A 120 -11.59 18.04 -8.35
C GLU A 120 -11.63 16.73 -7.55
N CYS A 121 -11.51 15.58 -8.22
CA CYS A 121 -11.44 14.28 -7.55
C CYS A 121 -10.20 14.16 -6.64
N SER A 122 -9.03 14.59 -7.11
CA SER A 122 -7.80 14.62 -6.30
C SER A 122 -7.94 15.52 -5.08
N GLN A 123 -8.64 16.66 -5.19
CA GLN A 123 -8.90 17.52 -4.05
C GLN A 123 -9.85 16.87 -3.04
N ARG A 124 -10.84 16.08 -3.47
CA ARG A 124 -11.67 15.29 -2.56
C ARG A 124 -10.85 14.24 -1.80
N ILE A 125 -9.90 13.61 -2.48
CA ILE A 125 -8.93 12.71 -1.83
C ILE A 125 -8.10 13.48 -0.81
N ASN A 126 -7.57 14.65 -1.17
CA ASN A 126 -6.81 15.51 -0.23
C ASN A 126 -7.62 15.85 1.02
N ASN A 127 -8.90 16.24 0.86
CA ASN A 127 -9.78 16.55 1.99
C ASN A 127 -10.03 15.31 2.88
N TYR A 128 -10.18 14.12 2.28
CA TYR A 128 -10.25 12.86 3.02
C TYR A 128 -8.95 12.61 3.80
N ILE A 129 -7.78 12.83 3.18
CA ILE A 129 -6.49 12.66 3.84
C ILE A 129 -6.33 13.65 5.01
N GLN A 130 -6.70 14.91 4.80
CA GLN A 130 -6.62 15.95 5.82
C GLN A 130 -7.55 15.65 7.00
N SER A 131 -8.79 15.25 6.75
CA SER A 131 -9.76 14.92 7.81
C SER A 131 -9.41 13.65 8.58
N THR A 132 -8.81 12.65 7.93
CA THR A 132 -8.54 11.34 8.53
C THR A 132 -7.16 11.27 9.19
N PHE A 133 -6.14 11.93 8.62
CA PHE A 133 -4.75 11.83 9.05
C PHE A 133 -4.14 13.17 9.47
N GLY A 134 -4.85 14.30 9.31
CA GLY A 134 -4.32 15.63 9.61
C GLY A 134 -3.21 16.11 8.67
N LYS A 135 -3.06 15.46 7.50
CA LYS A 135 -2.00 15.74 6.52
C LYS A 135 -2.57 16.42 5.27
N GLU A 136 -1.81 17.32 4.68
CA GLU A 136 -2.14 17.95 3.41
C GLU A 136 -1.21 17.45 2.31
N LEU A 137 -1.76 17.14 1.15
CA LEU A 137 -0.98 16.68 0.01
C LEU A 137 -0.25 17.85 -0.66
N SER A 138 1.02 17.64 -1.01
CA SER A 138 1.77 18.56 -1.85
C SER A 138 1.16 18.63 -3.26
N LYS A 139 1.48 19.70 -4.00
CA LYS A 139 1.03 19.82 -5.40
C LYS A 139 1.51 18.67 -6.26
N ASP A 140 2.71 18.15 -6.01
CA ASP A 140 3.24 16.98 -6.72
C ASP A 140 2.40 15.72 -6.49
N GLU A 141 1.96 15.49 -5.26
CA GLU A 141 1.08 14.36 -4.95
C GLU A 141 -0.33 14.56 -5.53
N ILE A 142 -0.83 15.80 -5.60
CA ILE A 142 -2.07 16.11 -6.33
C ILE A 142 -1.92 15.80 -7.82
N VAL A 143 -0.82 16.24 -8.43
CA VAL A 143 -0.49 15.95 -9.84
C VAL A 143 -0.41 14.44 -10.08
N TYR A 144 0.28 13.72 -9.21
CA TYR A 144 0.39 12.26 -9.24
C TYR A 144 -1.00 11.61 -9.28
N LEU A 145 -1.88 11.98 -8.33
CA LEU A 145 -3.26 11.48 -8.28
C LEU A 145 -4.02 11.83 -9.56
N VAL A 146 -3.93 13.06 -10.06
CA VAL A 146 -4.65 13.48 -11.28
C VAL A 146 -4.28 12.60 -12.47
N LEU A 147 -2.99 12.35 -12.70
CA LEU A 147 -2.54 11.53 -13.84
C LEU A 147 -3.02 10.08 -13.73
N HIS A 148 -2.98 9.51 -12.53
CA HIS A 148 -3.43 8.14 -12.28
C HIS A 148 -4.95 8.00 -12.38
N ILE A 149 -5.71 8.97 -11.87
CA ILE A 149 -7.17 9.02 -12.00
C ILE A 149 -7.57 9.22 -13.46
N ASN A 150 -6.92 10.12 -14.19
CA ASN A 150 -7.21 10.32 -15.60
C ASN A 150 -7.07 9.00 -16.38
N ARG A 151 -5.95 8.30 -16.19
CA ARG A 151 -5.68 7.03 -16.89
C ARG A 151 -6.66 5.91 -16.55
N VAL A 152 -7.13 5.82 -15.31
CA VAL A 152 -8.12 4.79 -14.92
C VAL A 152 -9.54 5.13 -15.40
N THR A 153 -9.85 6.41 -15.59
CA THR A 153 -11.18 6.88 -16.01
C THR A 153 -11.31 7.13 -17.51
N GLU A 154 -10.20 7.23 -18.26
CA GLU A 154 -10.18 7.56 -19.69
C GLU A 154 -11.02 6.61 -20.56
N ARG A 155 -11.03 5.31 -20.26
CA ARG A 155 -11.80 4.31 -21.04
C ARG A 155 -13.27 4.21 -20.66
N VAL A 156 -13.69 4.83 -19.55
CA VAL A 156 -15.10 4.81 -19.12
C VAL A 156 -15.89 5.99 -19.71
N LYS A 157 -15.21 6.96 -20.32
CA LYS A 157 -15.83 8.11 -20.99
C LYS A 157 -16.32 7.80 -22.42
N SER A 158 -16.28 6.54 -22.84
CA SER A 158 -16.65 6.05 -24.19
C SER A 158 -18.05 5.46 -24.22
#